data_AF-A0A971UQF3-F1
#
_entry.id   AF-A0A971UQF3-F1
#
_cell.length_a   1.000
_cell.length_b   1.000
_cell.length_c   1.000
_cell.angle_alpha   90.00
_cell.angle_beta   90.00
_cell.angle_gamma   90.00
#
_symmetry.space_group_name_H-M   'P 1'
#
loop_
_entity.id
_entity.type
_entity.pdbx_description
1 polymer ?
#
loop_
_entity_poly.entity_id
_entity_poly.type
_entity_poly.pdbx_seq_one_letter_code
_entity_poly.pdbx_strand_id
1 'polypeptide(L)' 'MPLEKHKVPVDGTWHDCPSCGYDGGWHVFFRKLPDAGRLQMLLQCPKCKAQMDLGLHVAVNS' A
#
# COMPACT_ATOMS: atom_id res chain seq x y z
N MET A 1 -25.05 -15.37 -1.70
CA MET A 1 -24.41 -15.14 -3.02
C MET A 1 -22.97 -15.65 -2.92
N PRO A 2 -22.55 -16.61 -3.74
CA PRO A 2 -21.16 -17.06 -3.73
C PRO A 2 -20.28 -15.94 -4.31
N LEU A 3 -19.21 -15.58 -3.59
CA LEU A 3 -18.20 -14.64 -4.08
C LEU A 3 -17.46 -15.29 -5.25
N GLU A 4 -17.71 -14.80 -6.46
CA GLU A 4 -16.98 -15.20 -7.66
C GLU A 4 -15.51 -14.74 -7.52
N LYS A 5 -14.58 -15.69 -7.47
CA LYS A 5 -13.15 -15.41 -7.34
C LYS A 5 -12.55 -15.19 -8.73
N HIS A 6 -12.46 -13.93 -9.15
CA HIS A 6 -11.67 -13.58 -10.32
C HIS A 6 -10.18 -13.62 -9.95
N LYS A 7 -9.40 -14.47 -10.64
CA LYS A 7 -7.94 -14.46 -10.52
C LYS A 7 -7.42 -13.21 -11.20
N VAL A 8 -6.81 -12.30 -10.44
CA VAL A 8 -6.06 -11.18 -10.98
C VAL A 8 -4.69 -11.72 -11.40
N PRO A 9 -4.31 -11.70 -12.69
CA PRO A 9 -2.95 -12.04 -13.09
C PRO A 9 -1.99 -11.02 -12.48
N VAL A 10 -0.95 -11.50 -11.81
CA VAL A 10 0.07 -10.67 -11.17
C VAL A 10 1.35 -10.82 -11.98
N ASP A 11 1.74 -9.78 -12.73
CA ASP A 11 2.96 -9.76 -13.55
C ASP A 11 4.22 -9.47 -12.71
N GLY A 12 4.35 -10.17 -11.59
CA GLY A 12 5.48 -10.10 -10.68
C GLY A 12 5.18 -9.38 -9.36
N THR A 13 6.14 -9.49 -8.45
CA THR A 13 6.12 -8.82 -7.15
C THR A 13 7.43 -8.06 -6.97
N TRP A 14 7.40 -7.00 -6.17
CA TRP A 14 8.57 -6.19 -5.90
C TRP A 14 8.67 -5.97 -4.39
N HIS A 15 9.88 -6.13 -3.86
CA HIS A 15 10.15 -6.09 -2.42
C HIS A 15 11.30 -5.14 -2.04
N ASP A 16 12.06 -4.66 -3.06
CA ASP A 16 13.27 -3.87 -2.88
C ASP A 16 12.98 -2.37 -2.75
N CYS A 17 13.55 -1.70 -1.75
CA CYS A 17 13.42 -0.25 -1.68
C CYS A 17 14.19 0.45 -2.83
N PRO A 18 13.52 1.19 -3.74
CA PRO A 18 14.21 1.88 -4.84
C PRO A 18 15.13 3.00 -4.35
N SER A 19 14.96 3.48 -3.12
CA SER A 19 15.79 4.53 -2.53
C SER A 19 17.08 4.00 -1.89
N CYS A 20 17.09 2.77 -1.36
CA CYS A 20 18.23 2.28 -0.57
C CYS A 20 18.60 0.80 -0.75
N GLY A 21 17.93 0.10 -1.66
CA GLY A 21 18.19 -1.31 -1.97
C GLY A 21 17.86 -2.29 -0.84
N TYR A 22 17.03 -1.90 0.13
CA TYR A 22 16.59 -2.81 1.18
C TYR A 22 15.64 -3.88 0.59
N ASP A 23 16.04 -5.14 0.67
CA ASP A 23 15.21 -6.31 0.35
C ASP A 23 14.69 -6.92 1.65
N GLY A 24 13.37 -6.96 1.81
CA GLY A 24 12.71 -7.35 3.07
C GLY A 24 11.28 -6.82 3.22
N GLY A 25 10.78 -6.12 2.20
CA GLY A 25 9.40 -5.65 2.16
C GLY A 25 9.17 -4.31 2.84
N TRP A 26 7.89 -4.02 3.11
CA TRP A 26 7.39 -2.68 3.42
C TRP A 26 6.49 -2.69 4.65
N HIS A 27 6.61 -1.66 5.49
CA HIS A 27 5.57 -1.36 6.47
C HIS A 27 4.39 -0.67 5.77
N VAL A 28 3.18 -1.16 6.01
CA VAL A 28 1.95 -0.53 5.53
C VAL A 28 1.40 0.39 6.61
N PHE A 29 1.01 1.61 6.23
CA PHE A 29 0.35 2.53 7.15
C PHE A 29 -0.71 3.36 6.42
N PHE A 30 -1.60 3.99 7.21
CA PHE A 30 -2.70 4.79 6.69
C PHE A 30 -2.56 6.25 7.15
N ARG A 31 -2.80 7.17 6.23
CA ARG A 31 -2.83 8.62 6.49
C ARG A 31 -4.25 9.14 6.25
N LYS A 32 -4.80 9.87 7.21
CA LYS A 32 -6.07 10.58 7.04
C LYS A 32 -5.93 11.65 5.96
N LEU A 33 -6.82 11.64 4.99
CA LEU A 33 -6.93 12.73 4.03
C LEU A 33 -7.82 13.86 4.61
N PRO A 34 -7.69 15.10 4.10
CA PRO A 34 -8.52 16.22 4.55
C PRO A 34 -10.01 16.02 4.27
N ASP A 35 -10.34 15.23 3.24
CA ASP A 35 -11.72 14.81 3.02
C ASP A 35 -12.16 13.80 4.08
N ALA A 36 -13.28 14.11 4.73
CA ALA A 36 -13.84 13.24 5.74
C ALA A 36 -14.19 11.87 5.11
N GLY A 37 -13.67 10.80 5.70
CA GLY A 37 -14.05 9.44 5.34
C GLY A 37 -13.12 8.72 4.36
N ARG A 38 -11.95 9.26 3.99
CA ARG A 38 -10.93 8.49 3.25
C ARG A 38 -9.57 8.45 3.95
N LEU A 39 -8.91 7.31 3.83
CA LEU A 39 -7.52 7.11 4.21
C LEU A 39 -6.69 6.80 2.98
N GLN A 40 -5.51 7.40 2.90
CA GLN A 40 -4.48 7.02 1.95
C GLN A 40 -3.65 5.87 2.53
N MET A 41 -3.47 4.80 1.77
CA MET A 41 -2.57 3.70 2.11
C MET A 41 -1.18 3.99 1.56
N LEU A 42 -0.17 3.93 2.41
CA LEU A 42 1.21 4.24 2.08
C LEU A 42 2.12 3.07 2.48
N LEU A 43 3.21 2.89 1.73
CA LEU A 43 4.31 1.98 2.06
C LEU A 43 5.46 2.78 2.67
N GLN A 44 6.13 2.21 3.67
CA GLN A 44 7.34 2.78 4.27
C GLN A 44 8.47 1.76 4.31
N CYS A 45 9.64 2.15 3.82
CA CYS A 45 10.84 1.33 3.92
C CYS A 45 11.26 1.19 5.39
N PRO A 46 11.47 -0.03 5.92
CA PRO A 46 11.94 -0.23 7.29
C PRO A 46 13.32 0.36 7.55
N LYS A 47 14.21 0.36 6.54
CA LYS A 47 15.59 0.84 6.63
C LYS A 47 15.71 2.36 6.50
N CYS A 48 15.41 2.93 5.32
CA CYS A 48 15.63 4.35 5.04
C CYS A 48 14.43 5.25 5.36
N LYS A 49 13.29 4.67 5.75
CA LYS A 49 12.03 5.40 6.04
C LYS A 49 11.41 6.14 4.86
N ALA A 50 11.92 5.97 3.64
CA ALA A 50 11.29 6.46 2.42
C ALA A 50 9.83 5.98 2.34
N GLN A 51 8.94 6.87 1.93
CA GLN A 51 7.51 6.61 1.81
C GLN A 51 7.15 6.53 0.33
N MET A 52 6.30 5.57 -0.03
CA MET A 52 5.73 5.41 -1.36
C MET A 52 4.21 5.42 -1.29
N ASP A 53 3.62 6.16 -2.21
CA ASP A 53 2.18 6.16 -2.45
C ASP A 53 1.85 5.23 -3.61
N LEU A 54 0.94 4.30 -3.38
CA LEU A 54 0.42 3.38 -4.40
C LEU A 54 -0.85 3.93 -5.08
N GLY A 55 -1.33 5.11 -4.68
CA GLY A 55 -2.60 5.67 -5.15
C GLY A 55 -3.83 4.93 -4.61
N LEU A 56 -3.65 4.11 -3.58
CA LEU A 56 -4.72 3.31 -2.97
C LEU A 56 -5.38 4.09 -1.83
N HIS A 57 -6.69 4.31 -1.98
CA HIS A 57 -7.51 4.97 -0.97
C HIS A 57 -8.55 4.01 -0.40
N VAL A 58 -8.75 4.07 0.91
CA VAL A 58 -9.72 3.25 1.63
C VAL A 58 -10.81 4.16 2.19
N ALA A 59 -12.06 3.87 1.87
CA ALA A 59 -13.20 4.52 2.50
C ALA A 59 -13.36 4.02 3.94
N VAL A 60 -13.58 4.95 4.87
CA VAL A 60 -13.85 4.64 6.27
C VAL A 60 -15.32 4.92 6.53
N ASN A 61 -16.12 3.86 6.59
CA ASN A 61 -17.49 3.97 7.07
C ASN A 61 -17.41 4.06 8.60
N SER A 62 -17.79 5.21 9.13
CA SER A 62 -17.87 5.45 10.58
C SER A 62 -19.24 5.05 11.12
#